data_AF-A0A0Q4NII1-F1
#
_entry.id   AF-A0A0Q4NII1-F1
#
_cell.length_a   1.000
_cell.length_b   1.000
_cell.length_c   1.000
_cell.angle_alpha   90.00
_cell.angle_beta   90.00
_cell.angle_gamma   90.00
#
_symmetry.space_group_name_H-M   'P 1'
#
loop_
_entity.id
_entity.type
_entity.pdbx_description
1 polymer ?
#
loop_
_entity_poly.entity_id
_entity_poly.type
_entity_poly.pdbx_seq_one_letter_code
_entity_poly.pdbx_strand_id
1 'polypeptide(L)'
;MSFPYYWAYQLLSTGLPMTPSTDAVSAQKIIKYVKGLPARDRQLMEGFFSRTEGFFDNLGLDDISLISTHLRLLGLTKPPVEQTDEQRIEMWGHYGLTVSVPDGRARFSGSMMLAPHDGVPYCVNEDTHYARTGSDDRIRHAIGHRQMMIDCYHAKIKALYNYCLALERGPVWVLTGGGARVQAFFGYEQGYLANLCLDLQDVPRQTEEQRAELAGRTHSLTPNFEHHEPLFERLDIPGVKVSLHD
;
A
#
# COMPACT_ATOMS: atom_id res chain seq x y z
N MET A 1 0.29 3.20 -13.73
CA MET A 1 0.92 3.67 -12.49
C MET A 1 1.22 2.48 -11.63
N SER A 2 2.49 2.08 -11.56
CA SER A 2 2.98 0.98 -10.72
C SER A 2 2.84 1.33 -9.23
N PHE A 3 2.60 0.34 -8.37
CA PHE A 3 2.26 0.53 -6.95
C PHE A 3 3.24 1.33 -6.07
N PRO A 4 4.57 1.45 -6.36
CA PRO A 4 5.45 2.38 -5.64
C PRO A 4 4.99 3.83 -5.78
N TYR A 5 4.33 4.14 -6.90
CA TYR A 5 3.76 5.45 -7.16
C TYR A 5 2.53 5.71 -6.33
N TYR A 6 1.72 4.73 -5.92
CA TYR A 6 0.52 5.03 -5.12
C TYR A 6 0.88 5.50 -3.70
N TRP A 7 1.99 5.02 -3.13
CA TRP A 7 2.48 5.48 -1.82
C TRP A 7 3.15 6.86 -1.90
N ALA A 8 3.98 7.09 -2.93
CA ALA A 8 4.53 8.41 -3.23
C ALA A 8 3.41 9.41 -3.61
N TYR A 9 2.40 8.97 -4.35
CA TYR A 9 1.23 9.74 -4.72
C TYR A 9 0.37 9.99 -3.49
N GLN A 10 0.13 9.07 -2.57
CA GLN A 10 -0.59 9.36 -1.32
C GLN A 10 0.15 10.35 -0.41
N LEU A 11 1.48 10.31 -0.35
CA LEU A 11 2.31 11.35 0.26
C LEU A 11 2.14 12.72 -0.42
N LEU A 12 1.84 12.75 -1.72
CA LEU A 12 1.70 13.96 -2.55
C LEU A 12 0.25 14.42 -2.79
N SER A 13 -0.75 13.54 -2.68
CA SER A 13 -2.14 13.67 -3.16
C SER A 13 -3.16 13.72 -2.05
N THR A 14 -2.78 13.39 -0.80
CA THR A 14 -3.69 13.49 0.34
C THR A 14 -4.05 14.94 0.67
N GLY A 15 -3.38 15.94 0.08
CA GLY A 15 -3.68 17.35 0.35
C GLY A 15 -3.80 17.63 1.84
N LEU A 16 -3.13 16.81 2.68
CA LEU A 16 -3.14 16.99 4.10
C LEU A 16 -2.51 18.37 4.30
N PRO A 17 -3.14 19.26 5.07
CA PRO A 17 -2.42 20.43 5.51
C PRO A 17 -1.14 19.86 6.12
N MET A 18 0.00 20.26 5.55
CA MET A 18 1.24 20.29 6.30
C MET A 18 0.88 21.13 7.51
N THR A 19 0.39 20.49 8.58
CA THR A 19 0.15 21.17 9.85
C THR A 19 1.52 21.66 10.20
N PRO A 20 1.78 22.97 10.07
CA PRO A 20 3.14 23.47 10.11
C PRO A 20 3.69 23.01 11.43
N SER A 21 4.77 22.21 11.39
CA SER A 21 5.66 22.16 12.52
C SER A 21 6.00 23.63 12.82
N THR A 22 5.79 24.04 14.07
CA THR A 22 5.61 25.43 14.51
C THR A 22 6.84 26.34 14.35
N ASP A 23 7.87 25.91 13.62
CA ASP A 23 8.95 26.76 13.12
C ASP A 23 9.04 26.62 11.60
N ALA A 24 8.61 27.64 10.86
CA ALA A 24 8.81 27.69 9.41
C ALA A 24 10.32 27.64 9.11
N VAL A 25 10.80 26.50 8.59
CA VAL A 25 12.19 26.34 8.17
C VAL A 25 12.46 27.34 7.04
N SER A 26 13.39 28.27 7.24
CA SER A 26 13.69 29.27 6.23
C SER A 26 14.29 28.65 4.97
N ALA A 27 13.98 29.23 3.80
CA ALA A 27 14.56 28.80 2.53
C ALA A 27 16.12 28.82 2.57
N GLN A 28 16.71 29.78 3.29
CA GLN A 28 18.16 29.84 3.50
C GLN A 28 18.69 28.64 4.28
N LYS A 29 17.96 28.16 5.30
CA LYS A 29 18.33 26.97 6.07
C LYS A 29 18.28 25.72 5.20
N ILE A 30 17.26 25.58 4.34
CA ILE A 30 17.15 24.48 3.38
C ILE A 30 18.33 24.49 2.39
N ILE A 31 18.60 25.64 1.75
CA ILE A 31 19.70 25.77 0.78
C ILE A 31 21.05 25.44 1.43
N LYS A 32 21.32 25.96 2.63
CA LYS A 32 22.58 25.70 3.34
C LYS A 32 22.74 24.21 3.67
N TYR A 33 21.67 23.58 4.14
CA TYR A 33 21.66 22.15 4.44
C TYR A 33 21.92 21.31 3.19
N VAL A 34 21.17 21.52 2.11
CA VAL A 34 21.29 20.76 0.85
C VAL A 34 22.69 20.89 0.26
N LYS A 35 23.28 22.10 0.26
CA LYS A 35 24.67 22.30 -0.21
C LYS A 35 25.72 21.54 0.60
N GLY A 36 25.46 21.28 1.88
CA GLY A 36 26.35 20.55 2.78
C GLY A 36 26.25 19.03 2.68
N LEU A 37 25.30 18.50 1.89
CA LEU A 37 25.12 17.06 1.73
C LEU A 37 26.19 16.43 0.81
N PRO A 38 26.48 15.13 0.98
CA PRO A 38 27.22 14.34 0.00
C PRO A 38 26.61 14.46 -1.41
N ALA A 39 27.42 14.21 -2.45
CA ALA A 39 27.02 14.50 -3.83
C ALA A 39 25.70 13.83 -4.26
N ARG A 40 25.48 12.56 -3.90
CA ARG A 40 24.26 11.81 -4.20
C ARG A 40 23.04 12.42 -3.52
N ASP A 41 23.09 12.55 -2.20
CA ASP A 41 22.04 13.11 -1.35
C ASP A 41 21.68 14.53 -1.77
N ARG A 42 22.68 15.35 -2.13
CA ARG A 42 22.49 16.69 -2.64
C ARG A 42 21.70 16.69 -3.95
N GLN A 43 22.13 15.92 -4.95
CA GLN A 43 21.43 15.84 -6.24
C GLN A 43 19.97 15.40 -6.06
N LEU A 44 19.74 14.44 -5.18
CA LEU A 44 18.41 13.94 -4.88
C LEU A 44 17.53 15.00 -4.22
N MET A 45 18.03 15.69 -3.19
CA MET A 45 17.28 16.74 -2.50
C MET A 45 17.08 17.99 -3.37
N GLU A 46 18.04 18.34 -4.23
CA GLU A 46 17.89 19.42 -5.21
C GLU A 46 16.75 19.09 -6.19
N GLY A 47 16.76 17.90 -6.79
CA GLY A 47 15.70 17.44 -7.69
C GLY A 47 14.31 17.41 -7.04
N PHE A 48 14.23 16.99 -5.77
CA PHE A 48 12.99 17.00 -5.00
C PHE A 48 12.44 18.42 -4.82
N PHE A 49 13.26 19.38 -4.39
CA PHE A 49 12.82 20.75 -4.15
C PHE A 49 12.57 21.55 -5.44
N SER A 50 13.32 21.27 -6.52
CA SER A 50 13.11 21.93 -7.82
C SER A 50 11.92 21.35 -8.60
N ARG A 51 11.38 20.21 -8.18
CA ARG A 51 10.32 19.46 -8.90
C ARG A 51 10.67 19.27 -10.38
N THR A 52 11.92 18.88 -10.64
CA THR A 52 12.40 18.66 -12.02
C THR A 52 11.47 17.67 -12.73
N GLU A 53 11.12 17.97 -13.98
CA GLU A 53 10.26 17.11 -14.79
C GLU A 53 10.84 15.68 -14.88
N GLY A 54 10.01 14.67 -14.69
CA GLY A 54 10.44 13.26 -14.67
C GLY A 54 11.24 12.83 -13.44
N PHE A 55 11.51 13.71 -12.46
CA PHE A 55 12.26 13.34 -11.26
C PHE A 55 11.57 12.24 -10.46
N PHE A 56 10.27 12.43 -10.19
CA PHE A 56 9.49 11.46 -9.41
C PHE A 56 9.27 10.14 -10.15
N ASP A 57 9.36 10.14 -11.48
CA ASP A 57 9.20 8.96 -12.34
C ASP A 57 10.43 8.03 -12.34
N ASN A 58 11.52 8.44 -11.69
CA ASN A 58 12.77 7.68 -11.63
C ASN A 58 13.21 7.34 -10.20
N LEU A 59 12.36 7.59 -9.19
CA LEU A 59 12.73 7.34 -7.81
C LEU A 59 12.57 5.87 -7.42
N GLY A 60 13.67 5.27 -6.94
CA GLY A 60 13.63 3.99 -6.25
C GLY A 60 13.19 4.13 -4.78
N LEU A 61 12.88 3.00 -4.13
CA LEU A 61 12.52 2.96 -2.70
C LEU A 61 13.62 3.53 -1.80
N ASP A 62 14.88 3.26 -2.12
CA ASP A 62 16.03 3.77 -1.36
C ASP A 62 16.13 5.29 -1.46
N ASP A 63 15.84 5.87 -2.63
CA ASP A 63 15.85 7.30 -2.84
C ASP A 63 14.71 7.99 -2.08
N ILE A 64 13.50 7.38 -2.10
CA ILE A 64 12.36 7.85 -1.31
C ILE A 64 12.69 7.83 0.19
N SER A 65 13.32 6.75 0.68
CA SER A 65 13.75 6.63 2.07
C SER A 65 14.78 7.70 2.46
N LEU A 66 15.72 8.00 1.55
CA LEU A 66 16.74 9.03 1.76
C LEU A 66 16.13 10.45 1.78
N ILE A 67 15.22 10.76 0.84
CA ILE A 67 14.46 12.02 0.83
C ILE A 67 13.70 12.19 2.15
N SER A 68 12.94 11.19 2.57
CA SER A 68 12.17 11.21 3.82
C SER A 68 13.07 11.48 5.03
N THR A 69 14.25 10.86 5.07
CA THR A 69 15.25 11.08 6.14
C THR A 69 15.74 12.53 6.17
N HIS A 70 16.07 13.14 5.04
CA HIS A 70 16.50 14.53 5.02
C HIS A 70 15.37 15.52 5.34
N LEU A 71 14.14 15.25 4.90
CA LEU A 71 12.98 16.07 5.26
C LEU A 71 12.75 16.08 6.78
N ARG A 72 13.00 14.95 7.46
CA ARG A 72 12.97 14.86 8.94
C ARG A 72 14.09 15.67 9.59
N LEU A 73 15.32 15.53 9.11
CA LEU A 73 16.47 16.29 9.61
C LEU A 73 16.31 17.80 9.44
N LEU A 74 15.60 18.23 8.38
CA LEU A 74 15.24 19.63 8.17
C LEU A 74 14.09 20.11 9.08
N GLY A 75 13.36 19.21 9.73
CA GLY A 75 12.17 19.51 10.53
C GLY A 75 10.92 19.79 9.68
N LEU A 76 10.96 19.44 8.39
CA LEU A 76 9.84 19.62 7.45
C LEU A 76 8.79 18.52 7.58
N THR A 77 9.18 17.37 8.12
CA THR A 77 8.27 16.26 8.44
C THR A 77 8.54 15.78 9.87
N LYS A 78 7.51 15.24 10.53
CA LYS A 78 7.68 14.61 11.85
C LYS A 78 8.36 13.25 11.67
N PRO A 79 9.15 12.78 12.66
CA PRO A 79 9.59 11.39 12.65
C PRO A 79 8.39 10.45 12.56
N PRO A 80 8.53 9.30 11.88
CA PRO A 80 7.52 8.25 11.95
C PRO A 80 7.36 7.83 13.41
N VAL A 81 6.13 7.46 13.78
CA VAL A 81 5.93 6.75 15.04
C VAL A 81 6.45 5.34 14.81
N GLU A 82 7.57 5.01 15.44
CA GLU A 82 8.16 3.68 15.37
C GLU A 82 7.45 2.78 16.39
N GLN A 83 6.68 1.81 15.87
CA GLN A 83 6.17 0.69 16.66
C GLN A 83 7.00 -0.56 16.35
N THR A 84 7.28 -1.37 17.37
CA THR A 84 7.83 -2.71 17.16
C THR A 84 6.73 -3.63 16.63
N ASP A 85 7.11 -4.79 16.08
CA ASP A 85 6.12 -5.76 15.60
C ASP A 85 5.22 -6.28 16.72
N GLU A 86 5.74 -6.44 17.93
CA GLU A 86 4.97 -6.84 19.11
C GLU A 86 3.93 -5.77 19.47
N GLN A 87 4.31 -4.49 19.41
CA GLN A 87 3.38 -3.38 19.65
C GLN A 87 2.27 -3.33 18.59
N ARG A 88 2.57 -3.67 17.34
CA ARG A 88 1.54 -3.80 16.29
C ARG A 88 0.61 -4.95 16.58
N ILE A 89 1.15 -6.12 16.92
CA ILE A 89 0.36 -7.31 17.25
C ILE A 89 -0.60 -7.00 18.42
N GLU A 90 -0.09 -6.37 19.48
CA GLU A 90 -0.90 -5.96 20.63
C GLU A 90 -1.98 -4.96 20.22
N MET A 91 -1.64 -3.95 19.42
CA MET A 91 -2.59 -2.97 18.92
C MET A 91 -3.72 -3.63 18.12
N TRP A 92 -3.44 -4.43 17.10
CA TRP A 92 -4.48 -5.11 16.32
C TRP A 92 -5.31 -6.07 17.18
N GLY A 93 -4.66 -6.77 18.12
CA GLY A 93 -5.31 -7.64 19.09
C GLY A 93 -6.32 -6.90 19.98
N HIS A 94 -6.03 -5.66 20.39
CA HIS A 94 -6.96 -4.82 21.15
C HIS A 94 -8.28 -4.57 20.39
N TYR A 95 -8.23 -4.51 19.06
CA TYR A 95 -9.42 -4.36 18.20
C TYR A 95 -10.04 -5.69 17.76
N GLY A 96 -9.58 -6.82 18.32
CA GLY A 96 -10.10 -8.15 18.02
C GLY A 96 -9.59 -8.75 16.71
N LEU A 97 -8.55 -8.19 16.09
CA LEU A 97 -7.91 -8.76 14.90
C LEU A 97 -6.62 -9.46 15.30
N THR A 98 -6.59 -10.79 15.18
CA THR A 98 -5.36 -11.57 15.34
C THR A 98 -4.46 -11.37 14.13
N VAL A 99 -3.21 -10.97 14.37
CA VAL A 99 -2.23 -10.74 13.32
C VAL A 99 -0.86 -11.35 13.62
N SER A 100 -0.05 -11.54 12.59
CA SER A 100 1.36 -11.95 12.68
C SER A 100 2.24 -11.21 11.68
N VAL A 101 3.55 -11.34 11.81
CA VAL A 101 4.51 -10.81 10.84
C VAL A 101 4.48 -11.67 9.57
N PRO A 102 4.41 -11.08 8.36
CA PRO A 102 4.51 -11.83 7.11
C PRO A 102 5.91 -12.39 6.87
N ASP A 103 5.98 -13.66 6.49
CA ASP A 103 7.16 -14.22 5.83
C ASP A 103 7.34 -13.50 4.49
N GLY A 104 8.50 -12.87 4.27
CA GLY A 104 8.73 -12.07 3.06
C GLY A 104 8.01 -10.73 3.05
N ARG A 105 7.74 -10.12 4.22
CA ARG A 105 7.23 -8.74 4.35
C ARG A 105 7.95 -7.82 3.36
N ALA A 106 7.19 -7.26 2.43
CA ALA A 106 7.76 -6.48 1.34
C ALA A 106 8.51 -5.25 1.88
N ARG A 107 9.68 -4.95 1.30
CA ARG A 107 10.56 -3.86 1.76
C ARG A 107 9.89 -2.49 1.77
N PHE A 108 8.87 -2.30 0.93
CA PHE A 108 8.12 -1.04 0.86
C PHE A 108 7.15 -0.84 2.04
N SER A 109 6.87 -1.86 2.87
CA SER A 109 5.92 -1.74 3.99
C SER A 109 6.40 -2.49 5.23
N GLY A 110 7.18 -1.79 6.05
CA GLY A 110 7.63 -2.29 7.36
C GLY A 110 6.50 -2.51 8.39
N SER A 111 5.30 -1.98 8.14
CA SER A 111 4.13 -2.07 9.03
C SER A 111 3.08 -3.09 8.57
N MET A 112 3.35 -3.85 7.51
CA MET A 112 2.43 -4.85 7.02
C MET A 112 2.32 -6.03 8.01
N MET A 113 1.09 -6.38 8.37
CA MET A 113 0.74 -7.48 9.28
C MET A 113 -0.21 -8.45 8.58
N LEU A 114 0.02 -9.75 8.74
CA LEU A 114 -0.85 -10.81 8.25
C LEU A 114 -2.05 -10.97 9.17
N ALA A 115 -3.24 -11.00 8.59
CA ALA A 115 -4.50 -11.32 9.23
C ALA A 115 -5.19 -12.40 8.38
N PRO A 116 -4.78 -13.67 8.45
CA PRO A 116 -5.22 -14.70 7.51
C PRO A 116 -6.73 -15.00 7.59
N HIS A 117 -7.31 -15.45 6.49
CA HIS A 117 -8.68 -15.98 6.44
C HIS A 117 -8.76 -17.11 5.42
N ASP A 118 -9.20 -18.29 5.87
CA ASP A 118 -9.42 -19.48 5.03
C ASP A 118 -8.23 -19.79 4.08
N GLY A 119 -7.02 -19.77 4.65
CA GLY A 119 -5.77 -20.05 3.95
C GLY A 119 -5.20 -18.89 3.11
N VAL A 120 -5.92 -17.78 2.98
CA VAL A 120 -5.43 -16.57 2.28
C VAL A 120 -4.75 -15.62 3.25
N PRO A 121 -3.50 -15.19 2.98
CA PRO A 121 -2.73 -14.27 3.83
C PRO A 121 -3.13 -12.82 3.56
N TYR A 122 -4.36 -12.46 3.93
CA TYR A 122 -4.81 -11.07 3.91
C TYR A 122 -3.88 -10.23 4.79
N CYS A 123 -3.49 -9.06 4.29
CA CYS A 123 -2.62 -8.13 4.98
C CYS A 123 -3.41 -6.88 5.35
N VAL A 124 -3.17 -6.41 6.57
CA VAL A 124 -3.46 -5.04 6.99
C VAL A 124 -2.13 -4.31 7.10
N ASN A 125 -2.12 -3.00 6.86
CA ASN A 125 -0.95 -2.20 7.19
C ASN A 125 -1.38 -1.03 8.08
N GLU A 126 -0.40 -0.52 8.82
CA GLU A 126 -0.46 0.84 9.31
C GLU A 126 0.30 1.72 8.31
N ASP A 127 -0.38 2.41 7.40
CA ASP A 127 0.19 3.62 6.82
C ASP A 127 0.65 4.54 7.96
N THR A 128 1.73 5.27 7.77
CA THR A 128 2.37 6.13 8.77
C THR A 128 1.45 7.16 9.47
N HIS A 129 0.18 7.23 9.07
CA HIS A 129 -0.90 7.97 9.71
C HIS A 129 -1.59 7.25 10.89
N TYR A 130 -1.67 5.91 10.91
CA TYR A 130 -2.43 5.17 11.96
C TYR A 130 -1.77 5.33 13.34
N ALA A 131 -0.45 5.23 13.38
CA ALA A 131 0.34 5.37 14.61
C ALA A 131 0.41 6.83 15.12
N ARG A 132 0.22 7.83 14.25
CA ARG A 132 0.40 9.27 14.58
C ARG A 132 -0.84 9.94 15.16
N THR A 133 -2.04 9.47 14.82
CA THR A 133 -3.29 10.10 15.29
C THR A 133 -4.06 9.27 16.29
N GLY A 134 -3.69 8.00 16.52
CA GLY A 134 -4.45 7.11 17.41
C GLY A 134 -5.93 7.04 17.02
N SER A 135 -6.22 7.15 15.73
CA SER A 135 -7.61 7.23 15.26
C SER A 135 -8.19 5.83 15.21
N ASP A 136 -8.82 5.43 16.30
CA ASP A 136 -9.62 4.20 16.44
C ASP A 136 -10.49 3.94 15.20
N ASP A 137 -11.12 4.99 14.68
CA ASP A 137 -11.98 4.94 13.49
C ASP A 137 -11.26 4.37 12.27
N ARG A 138 -9.97 4.72 12.07
CA ARG A 138 -9.20 4.22 10.94
C ARG A 138 -8.81 2.76 11.10
N ILE A 139 -8.44 2.32 12.30
CA ILE A 139 -8.15 0.91 12.58
C ILE A 139 -9.43 0.07 12.39
N ARG A 140 -10.56 0.53 12.95
CA ARG A 140 -11.88 -0.09 12.75
C ARG A 140 -12.28 -0.10 11.28
N HIS A 141 -11.99 0.96 10.53
CA HIS A 141 -12.22 1.02 9.10
C HIS A 141 -11.38 -0.01 8.35
N ALA A 142 -10.08 -0.16 8.66
CA ALA A 142 -9.23 -1.18 8.03
C ALA A 142 -9.73 -2.61 8.30
N ILE A 143 -10.14 -2.89 9.54
CA ILE A 143 -10.74 -4.18 9.93
C ILE A 143 -12.06 -4.41 9.16
N GLY A 144 -12.94 -3.42 9.16
CA GLY A 144 -14.23 -3.50 8.46
C GLY A 144 -14.06 -3.64 6.95
N HIS A 145 -13.08 -2.95 6.36
CA HIS A 145 -12.77 -3.05 4.94
C HIS A 145 -12.23 -4.44 4.57
N ARG A 146 -11.33 -5.01 5.39
CA ARG A 146 -10.88 -6.39 5.23
C ARG A 146 -12.05 -7.37 5.33
N GLN A 147 -12.92 -7.20 6.33
CA GLN A 147 -14.08 -8.08 6.51
C GLN A 147 -15.04 -7.99 5.32
N MET A 148 -15.32 -6.78 4.82
CA MET A 148 -16.13 -6.58 3.61
C MET A 148 -15.54 -7.29 2.40
N MET A 149 -14.21 -7.27 2.22
CA MET A 149 -13.56 -7.99 1.14
C MET A 149 -13.72 -9.51 1.27
N ILE A 150 -13.68 -10.03 2.50
CA ILE A 150 -13.95 -11.43 2.77
C ILE A 150 -15.41 -11.76 2.42
N ASP A 151 -16.36 -10.99 2.93
CA ASP A 151 -17.78 -11.28 2.79
C ASP A 151 -18.26 -11.21 1.33
N CYS A 152 -17.64 -10.35 0.51
CA CYS A 152 -18.10 -10.12 -0.87
C CYS A 152 -17.26 -10.82 -1.94
N TYR A 153 -15.96 -11.01 -1.70
CA TYR A 153 -15.00 -11.31 -2.78
C TYR A 153 -14.02 -12.44 -2.46
N HIS A 154 -14.12 -13.07 -1.30
CA HIS A 154 -13.14 -14.06 -0.85
C HIS A 154 -12.90 -15.18 -1.86
N ALA A 155 -13.94 -15.75 -2.45
CA ALA A 155 -13.81 -16.85 -3.40
C ALA A 155 -12.89 -16.50 -4.59
N LYS A 156 -13.06 -15.31 -5.17
CA LYS A 156 -12.20 -14.84 -6.28
C LYS A 156 -10.78 -14.54 -5.83
N ILE A 157 -10.66 -13.89 -4.67
CA ILE A 157 -9.34 -13.55 -4.10
C ILE A 157 -8.56 -14.82 -3.80
N LYS A 158 -9.21 -15.84 -3.24
CA LYS A 158 -8.61 -17.15 -2.95
C LYS A 158 -8.19 -17.88 -4.22
N ALA A 159 -9.03 -17.87 -5.27
CA ALA A 159 -8.66 -18.45 -6.56
C ALA A 159 -7.43 -17.77 -7.17
N LEU A 160 -7.36 -16.43 -7.13
CA LEU A 160 -6.21 -15.66 -7.60
C LEU A 160 -4.97 -15.90 -6.74
N TYR A 161 -5.13 -15.97 -5.43
CA TYR A 161 -4.04 -16.29 -4.50
C TYR A 161 -3.45 -17.68 -4.82
N ASN A 162 -4.29 -18.69 -4.98
CA ASN A 162 -3.84 -20.04 -5.33
C ASN A 162 -3.12 -20.08 -6.68
N TYR A 163 -3.61 -19.30 -7.66
CA TYR A 163 -2.91 -19.12 -8.92
C TYR A 163 -1.52 -18.51 -8.71
N CYS A 164 -1.41 -17.43 -7.93
CA CYS A 164 -0.13 -16.79 -7.64
C CYS A 164 0.83 -17.73 -6.89
N LEU A 165 0.31 -18.55 -5.97
CA LEU A 165 1.09 -19.53 -5.21
C LEU A 165 1.69 -20.59 -6.13
N ALA A 166 0.94 -21.05 -7.14
CA ALA A 166 1.41 -22.01 -8.14
C ALA A 166 2.53 -21.46 -9.06
N LEU A 167 2.81 -20.15 -9.02
CA LEU A 167 3.94 -19.56 -9.74
C LEU A 167 5.28 -19.77 -9.02
N GLU A 168 5.27 -20.26 -7.77
CA GLU A 168 6.45 -20.60 -6.96
C GLU A 168 7.47 -19.45 -6.83
N ARG A 169 7.00 -18.19 -6.78
CA ARG A 169 7.85 -16.99 -6.67
C ARG A 169 8.15 -16.56 -5.22
N GLY A 170 7.69 -17.33 -4.25
CA GLY A 170 7.84 -17.04 -2.82
C GLY A 170 6.50 -16.79 -2.12
N PRO A 171 6.54 -16.33 -0.85
CA PRO A 171 5.34 -16.06 -0.07
C PRO A 171 4.51 -14.95 -0.71
N VAL A 172 3.26 -15.27 -1.06
CA VAL A 172 2.33 -14.30 -1.65
C VAL A 172 1.58 -13.60 -0.52
N TRP A 173 1.50 -12.28 -0.57
CA TRP A 173 0.65 -11.46 0.31
C TRP A 173 -0.56 -10.93 -0.45
N VAL A 174 -1.66 -10.69 0.26
CA VAL A 174 -2.88 -10.07 -0.29
C VAL A 174 -3.22 -8.81 0.50
N LEU A 175 -2.84 -7.64 0.00
CA LEU A 175 -3.14 -6.38 0.66
C LEU A 175 -4.51 -5.86 0.24
N THR A 176 -5.36 -5.57 1.23
CA THR A 176 -6.65 -4.92 0.99
C THR A 176 -6.43 -3.42 0.87
N GLY A 177 -6.87 -2.80 -0.23
CA GLY A 177 -6.76 -1.36 -0.40
C GLY A 177 -7.98 -0.73 -1.04
N GLY A 178 -7.95 0.60 -1.10
CA GLY A 178 -9.12 1.37 -1.50
C GLY A 178 -8.79 2.74 -2.08
N GLY A 179 -9.85 3.40 -2.50
CA GLY A 179 -9.89 4.71 -3.14
C GLY A 179 -11.31 4.90 -3.65
N ALA A 180 -11.47 5.24 -4.94
CA ALA A 180 -12.79 5.20 -5.57
C ALA A 180 -13.36 3.76 -5.68
N ARG A 181 -12.48 2.76 -5.80
CA ARG A 181 -12.83 1.34 -5.90
C ARG A 181 -12.18 0.52 -4.79
N VAL A 182 -12.83 -0.57 -4.43
CA VAL A 182 -12.26 -1.64 -3.61
C VAL A 182 -11.22 -2.38 -4.44
N GLN A 183 -10.06 -2.69 -3.86
CA GLN A 183 -8.94 -3.28 -4.56
C GLN A 183 -8.26 -4.37 -3.72
N ALA A 184 -7.86 -5.46 -4.37
CA ALA A 184 -7.01 -6.49 -3.77
C ALA A 184 -5.67 -6.51 -4.50
N PHE A 185 -4.60 -6.19 -3.80
CA PHE A 185 -3.24 -6.22 -4.34
C PHE A 185 -2.58 -7.54 -3.98
N PHE A 186 -2.02 -8.20 -4.98
CA PHE A 186 -1.24 -9.42 -4.82
C PHE A 186 0.23 -9.07 -5.03
N GLY A 187 1.12 -9.71 -4.28
CA GLY A 187 2.56 -9.57 -4.49
C GLY A 187 3.35 -10.51 -3.60
N TYR A 188 4.67 -10.37 -3.65
CA TYR A 188 5.63 -11.13 -2.83
C TYR A 188 6.78 -10.21 -2.40
N GLU A 189 7.90 -10.76 -1.93
CA GLU A 189 9.03 -9.98 -1.40
C GLU A 189 9.56 -8.92 -2.39
N GLN A 190 9.62 -9.24 -3.70
CA GLN A 190 10.16 -8.32 -4.71
C GLN A 190 9.19 -7.21 -5.11
N GLY A 191 7.94 -7.29 -4.67
CA GLY A 191 6.95 -6.25 -4.89
C GLY A 191 5.60 -6.75 -5.39
N TYR A 192 4.87 -5.82 -5.95
CA TYR A 192 3.49 -5.98 -6.38
C TYR A 192 3.40 -6.70 -7.74
N LEU A 193 2.49 -7.68 -7.81
CA LEU A 193 2.24 -8.55 -8.96
C LEU A 193 1.04 -8.13 -9.80
N ALA A 194 -0.12 -7.96 -9.17
CA ALA A 194 -1.38 -7.72 -9.85
C ALA A 194 -2.45 -7.16 -8.90
N ASN A 195 -3.40 -6.42 -9.45
CA ASN A 195 -4.45 -5.72 -8.69
C ASN A 195 -5.78 -6.15 -9.24
N LEU A 196 -6.59 -6.74 -8.38
CA LEU A 196 -7.98 -7.01 -8.66
C LEU A 196 -8.80 -5.76 -8.34
N CYS A 197 -9.21 -5.05 -9.39
CA CYS A 197 -10.13 -3.92 -9.32
C CYS A 197 -11.56 -4.43 -9.18
N LEU A 198 -12.13 -4.24 -7.99
CA LEU A 198 -13.48 -4.65 -7.63
C LEU A 198 -14.48 -3.50 -7.86
N ASP A 199 -15.59 -3.49 -7.14
CA ASP A 199 -16.64 -2.47 -7.25
C ASP A 199 -16.26 -1.13 -6.59
N LEU A 200 -17.05 -0.08 -6.86
CA LEU A 200 -16.92 1.22 -6.20
C LEU A 200 -17.15 1.10 -4.69
N GLN A 201 -16.46 1.91 -3.90
CA GLN A 201 -16.52 1.86 -2.43
C GLN A 201 -17.93 2.08 -1.87
N ASP A 202 -18.73 2.92 -2.52
CA ASP A 202 -20.07 3.35 -2.10
C ASP A 202 -21.21 2.40 -2.49
N VAL A 203 -20.93 1.32 -3.23
CA VAL A 203 -21.96 0.34 -3.60
C VAL A 203 -22.57 -0.32 -2.34
N PRO A 204 -23.89 -0.49 -2.24
CA PRO A 204 -24.53 -1.17 -1.10
C PRO A 204 -24.07 -2.63 -0.92
N ARG A 205 -23.85 -3.05 0.33
CA ARG A 205 -23.32 -4.39 0.71
C ARG A 205 -23.92 -4.95 2.02
N GLN A 206 -24.98 -4.33 2.52
CA GLN A 206 -25.51 -4.61 3.85
C GLN A 206 -26.21 -5.98 3.90
N THR A 207 -26.86 -6.41 2.82
CA THR A 207 -27.58 -7.69 2.78
C THR A 207 -26.77 -8.80 2.13
N GLU A 208 -27.13 -10.05 2.41
CA GLU A 208 -26.50 -11.22 1.79
C GLU A 208 -26.72 -11.22 0.28
N GLU A 209 -27.91 -10.85 -0.18
CA GLU A 209 -28.25 -10.77 -1.61
C GLU A 209 -27.38 -9.73 -2.33
N GLN A 210 -27.16 -8.56 -1.72
CA GLN A 210 -26.28 -7.54 -2.27
C GLN A 210 -24.84 -8.05 -2.39
N ARG A 211 -24.35 -8.73 -1.35
CA ARG A 211 -22.98 -9.31 -1.37
C ARG A 211 -22.85 -10.41 -2.42
N ALA A 212 -23.86 -11.28 -2.55
CA ALA A 212 -23.89 -12.34 -3.55
C ALA A 212 -23.94 -11.78 -4.98
N GLU A 213 -24.71 -10.71 -5.21
CA GLU A 213 -24.74 -10.01 -6.50
C GLU A 213 -23.35 -9.50 -6.87
N LEU A 214 -22.67 -8.81 -5.95
CA LEU A 214 -21.31 -8.32 -6.16
C LEU A 214 -20.32 -9.46 -6.39
N ALA A 215 -20.44 -10.53 -5.61
CA ALA A 215 -19.63 -11.74 -5.78
C ALA A 215 -19.82 -12.38 -7.16
N GLY A 216 -20.99 -12.24 -7.78
CA GLY A 216 -21.29 -12.76 -9.12
C GLY A 216 -20.78 -11.90 -10.29
N ARG A 217 -20.38 -10.65 -10.05
CA ARG A 217 -19.91 -9.74 -11.11
C ARG A 217 -18.57 -10.17 -11.70
N THR A 218 -18.28 -9.70 -12.91
CA THR A 218 -16.94 -9.81 -13.49
C THR A 218 -16.09 -8.61 -13.07
N HIS A 219 -14.92 -8.88 -12.51
CA HIS A 219 -13.97 -7.88 -12.02
C HIS A 219 -12.69 -7.88 -12.85
N SER A 220 -11.99 -6.75 -12.89
CA SER A 220 -10.79 -6.59 -13.72
C SER A 220 -9.54 -6.89 -12.91
N LEU A 221 -8.66 -7.74 -13.42
CA LEU A 221 -7.32 -7.94 -12.89
C LEU A 221 -6.31 -7.21 -13.78
N THR A 222 -5.54 -6.30 -13.19
CA THR A 222 -4.48 -5.56 -13.88
C THR A 222 -3.12 -6.10 -13.43
N PRO A 223 -2.38 -6.81 -14.30
CA PRO A 223 -1.01 -7.24 -14.01
C PRO A 223 -0.04 -6.06 -13.87
N ASN A 224 1.03 -6.25 -13.11
CA ASN A 224 2.17 -5.35 -13.09
C ASN A 224 3.17 -5.73 -14.19
N PHE A 225 3.19 -4.93 -15.26
CA PHE A 225 3.99 -5.16 -16.47
C PHE A 225 5.50 -5.15 -16.23
N GLU A 226 5.98 -4.27 -15.34
CA GLU A 226 7.40 -4.20 -15.00
C GLU A 226 7.95 -5.51 -14.43
N HIS A 227 7.05 -6.40 -14.01
CA HIS A 227 7.44 -7.59 -13.29
C HIS A 227 6.91 -8.89 -13.96
N HIS A 228 5.64 -9.02 -14.37
CA HIS A 228 5.06 -10.38 -14.56
C HIS A 228 3.90 -10.55 -15.58
N GLU A 229 3.79 -9.72 -16.62
CA GLU A 229 2.69 -9.83 -17.61
C GLU A 229 2.46 -11.27 -18.17
N PRO A 230 3.50 -12.03 -18.62
CA PRO A 230 3.27 -13.30 -19.31
C PRO A 230 2.61 -14.38 -18.45
N LEU A 231 2.63 -14.21 -17.12
CA LEU A 231 2.03 -15.16 -16.21
C LEU A 231 0.51 -15.05 -16.23
N PHE A 232 -0.06 -13.85 -16.39
CA PHE A 232 -1.51 -13.68 -16.31
C PHE A 232 -2.25 -13.90 -17.63
N GLU A 233 -1.55 -14.03 -18.75
CA GLU A 233 -2.16 -14.30 -20.07
C GLU A 233 -2.99 -15.59 -20.11
N ARG A 234 -2.62 -16.58 -19.30
CA ARG A 234 -3.28 -17.91 -19.24
C ARG A 234 -4.24 -18.04 -18.06
N LEU A 235 -4.52 -16.95 -17.36
CA LEU A 235 -5.40 -16.97 -16.21
C LEU A 235 -6.86 -17.19 -16.65
N ASP A 236 -7.45 -18.28 -16.18
CA ASP A 236 -8.88 -18.55 -16.33
C ASP A 236 -9.52 -18.74 -14.95
N ILE A 237 -10.06 -17.65 -14.40
CA ILE A 237 -10.79 -17.65 -13.13
C ILE A 237 -12.18 -17.08 -13.37
N PRO A 238 -13.26 -17.80 -12.99
CA PRO A 238 -14.63 -17.33 -13.14
C PRO A 238 -14.85 -15.93 -12.54
N GLY A 239 -15.41 -15.03 -13.34
CA GLY A 239 -15.69 -13.66 -12.92
C GLY A 239 -14.45 -12.77 -12.76
N VAL A 240 -13.30 -13.18 -13.28
CA VAL A 240 -12.10 -12.34 -13.37
C VAL A 240 -11.72 -12.16 -14.84
N LYS A 241 -11.58 -10.90 -15.27
CA LYS A 241 -11.10 -10.52 -16.60
C LYS A 241 -9.72 -9.90 -16.47
N VAL A 242 -8.72 -10.49 -17.11
CA VAL A 242 -7.40 -9.86 -17.22
C VAL A 242 -7.48 -8.65 -18.14
N SER A 243 -7.01 -7.51 -17.66
CA SER A 243 -6.93 -6.26 -18.42
C SER A 243 -5.46 -5.94 -18.62
N LEU A 244 -4.97 -6.30 -19.81
CA LEU A 244 -3.67 -5.88 -20.30
C LEU A 244 -3.83 -4.42 -20.76
N HIS A 245 -3.13 -3.49 -20.12
CA HIS A 245 -2.99 -2.14 -20.64
C HIS A 245 -1.89 -2.16 -21.70
N ASP A 246 -2.22 -1.76 -22.93
CA ASP A 246 -1.23 -1.43 -23.98
C ASP A 246 -0.36 -0.24 -23.58
#